data_AF-A0A3N5M1I7-F1
#
_entry.id   AF-A0A3N5M1I7-F1
#
_cell.length_a   1.000
_cell.length_b   1.000
_cell.length_c   1.000
_cell.angle_alpha   90.00
_cell.angle_beta   90.00
_cell.angle_gamma   90.00
#
_symmetry.space_group_name_H-M   'P 1'
#
loop_
_entity.id
_entity.type
_entity.pdbx_description
1 polymer ?
#
loop_
_entity_poly.entity_id
_entity_poly.type
_entity_poly.pdbx_seq_one_letter_code
_entity_poly.pdbx_strand_id
1 'polypeptide(L)'
;QRSAAGQRCGILFGPERNGLETEEIANADALIMAPVNPAFASLNLAQAVLLLSYEWMKRAGHGTLGRVTTYEQPVEAGLRLRGSQPAGREDLLGFFDHLERELDATGFFSSPEKRPSMVLNMRTMFTRMGATEQEIRTLRGIVKALVNGRRTTRKSP
;
A
#
# COMPACT_ATOMS: atom_id res chain seq x y z
N GLN A 1 11.95 22.88 2.11
CA GLN A 1 12.17 23.70 3.33
C GLN A 1 11.68 25.15 3.15
N ARG A 2 12.05 25.88 2.08
CA ARG A 2 11.54 27.24 1.81
C ARG A 2 10.02 27.35 1.64
N SER A 3 9.40 26.47 0.85
CA SER A 3 7.93 26.41 0.70
C SER A 3 7.21 26.13 2.03
N ALA A 4 7.77 25.26 2.88
CA ALA A 4 7.22 24.99 4.22
C ALA A 4 7.35 26.18 5.18
N ALA A 5 8.28 27.10 4.91
CA ALA A 5 8.42 28.37 5.62
C ALA A 5 7.54 29.50 5.02
N GLY A 6 6.61 29.18 4.12
CA GLY A 6 5.66 30.14 3.55
C GLY A 6 6.23 31.05 2.45
N GLN A 7 7.45 30.79 1.98
CA GLN A 7 8.03 31.55 0.87
C GLN A 7 7.40 31.16 -0.47
N ARG A 8 7.30 32.12 -1.38
CA ARG A 8 6.85 31.85 -2.76
C ARG A 8 7.88 30.99 -3.47
N CYS A 9 7.42 29.92 -4.10
CA CYS A 9 8.25 29.04 -4.92
C CYS A 9 7.63 28.95 -6.32
N GLY A 10 8.47 28.93 -7.34
CA GLY A 10 8.08 28.73 -8.73
C GLY A 10 8.83 27.54 -9.31
N ILE A 11 8.26 26.94 -10.36
CA ILE A 11 8.91 25.91 -11.15
C ILE A 11 9.03 26.46 -12.56
N LEU A 12 10.24 26.44 -13.10
CA LEU A 12 10.53 26.91 -14.44
C LEU A 12 10.60 25.72 -15.39
N PHE A 13 9.96 25.84 -16.55
CA PHE A 13 10.05 24.89 -17.65
C PHE A 13 10.54 25.62 -18.90
N GLY A 14 11.52 25.05 -19.57
CA GLY A 14 12.05 25.62 -20.82
C GLY A 14 11.22 25.23 -22.04
N PRO A 15 11.42 25.92 -23.17
CA PRO A 15 10.85 25.53 -24.46
C PRO A 15 11.17 24.07 -24.83
N GLU A 16 10.22 23.38 -25.46
CA GLU A 16 10.32 21.94 -25.77
C GLU A 16 11.56 21.55 -26.60
N ARG A 17 12.01 22.43 -27.50
CA ARG A 17 13.13 22.14 -28.39
C ARG A 17 14.51 22.32 -27.73
N ASN A 18 14.63 23.31 -26.85
CA ASN A 18 15.93 23.79 -26.39
C ASN A 18 16.11 23.68 -24.88
N GLY A 19 15.06 23.38 -24.13
CA GLY A 19 15.11 23.35 -22.67
C GLY A 19 15.37 24.72 -22.06
N LEU A 20 15.96 24.75 -20.87
CA LEU A 20 16.36 25.98 -20.21
C LEU A 20 17.77 26.39 -20.63
N GLU A 21 17.98 27.68 -20.78
CA GLU A 21 19.30 28.25 -21.04
C GLU A 21 20.20 28.10 -19.82
N THR A 22 21.51 28.07 -20.04
CA THR A 22 22.49 27.88 -18.95
C THR A 22 22.39 28.96 -17.88
N GLU A 23 22.10 30.21 -18.28
CA GLU A 23 21.91 31.34 -17.38
C GLU A 23 20.62 31.18 -16.54
N GLU A 24 19.56 30.62 -17.10
CA GLU A 24 18.31 30.34 -16.37
C GLU A 24 18.53 29.23 -15.35
N ILE A 25 19.29 28.18 -15.72
CA ILE A 25 19.69 27.10 -14.83
C ILE A 25 20.55 27.63 -13.67
N ALA A 26 21.49 28.53 -13.95
CA ALA A 26 22.39 29.09 -12.94
C ALA A 26 21.66 29.90 -11.87
N ASN A 27 20.48 30.46 -12.20
CA ASN A 27 19.64 31.22 -11.26
C ASN A 27 18.65 30.34 -10.48
N ALA A 28 18.56 29.04 -10.77
CA ALA A 28 17.65 28.13 -10.09
C ALA A 28 18.23 27.62 -8.76
N ASP A 29 17.41 27.59 -7.72
CA ASP A 29 17.79 27.03 -6.41
C ASP A 29 17.97 25.49 -6.43
N ALA A 30 17.37 24.82 -7.42
CA ALA A 30 17.41 23.37 -7.55
C ALA A 30 17.13 22.93 -8.99
N LEU A 31 17.68 21.76 -9.36
CA LEU A 31 17.44 21.11 -10.65
C LEU A 31 16.67 19.81 -10.45
N ILE A 32 15.64 19.59 -11.29
CA ILE A 32 14.85 18.37 -11.31
C ILE A 32 15.04 17.72 -12.67
N MET A 33 15.57 16.50 -12.69
CA MET A 33 15.69 15.69 -13.90
C MET A 33 14.77 14.48 -13.80
N ALA A 34 13.89 14.31 -14.78
CA ALA A 34 13.11 13.09 -14.91
C ALA A 34 14.05 11.94 -15.34
N PRO A 35 13.92 10.73 -14.74
CA PRO A 35 14.69 9.57 -15.15
C PRO A 35 14.18 9.04 -16.48
N VAL A 36 14.67 9.63 -17.57
CA VAL A 36 14.35 9.23 -18.95
C VAL A 36 15.45 8.33 -19.51
N ASN A 37 15.13 7.56 -20.55
CA ASN A 37 16.14 6.81 -21.28
C ASN A 37 17.18 7.79 -21.88
N PRO A 38 18.48 7.68 -21.57
CA PRO A 38 19.51 8.58 -22.10
C PRO A 38 19.57 8.61 -23.64
N ALA A 39 19.19 7.51 -24.31
CA ALA A 39 19.12 7.45 -25.76
C ALA A 39 17.97 8.28 -26.36
N PHE A 40 16.97 8.64 -25.55
CA PHE A 40 15.77 9.41 -25.93
C PHE A 40 15.38 10.35 -24.78
N ALA A 41 16.30 11.25 -24.42
CA ALA A 41 16.16 12.10 -23.24
C ALA A 41 15.24 13.32 -23.42
N SER A 42 14.28 13.27 -24.36
CA SER A 42 13.35 14.35 -24.63
C SER A 42 11.95 13.95 -24.19
N LEU A 43 11.40 14.66 -23.20
CA LEU A 43 9.98 14.62 -22.86
C LEU A 43 9.30 15.81 -23.52
N ASN A 44 8.08 15.59 -24.01
CA ASN A 44 7.23 16.70 -24.40
C ASN A 44 6.95 17.60 -23.17
N LEU A 45 6.88 18.91 -23.37
CA LEU A 45 6.69 19.88 -22.29
C LEU A 45 5.45 19.57 -21.43
N ALA A 46 4.32 19.22 -22.04
CA ALA A 46 3.10 18.88 -21.31
C ALA A 46 3.28 17.60 -20.47
N GLN A 47 4.07 16.63 -20.94
CA GLN A 47 4.40 15.42 -20.19
C GLN A 47 5.28 15.74 -18.98
N ALA A 48 6.28 16.61 -19.13
CA ALA A 48 7.12 17.06 -18.02
C ALA A 48 6.29 17.78 -16.94
N VAL A 49 5.38 18.68 -17.36
CA VAL A 49 4.46 19.37 -16.45
C VAL A 49 3.53 18.38 -15.74
N LEU A 50 2.96 17.42 -16.46
CA LEU A 50 2.08 16.40 -15.89
C LEU A 50 2.80 15.54 -14.85
N LEU A 51 3.99 15.02 -15.18
CA LEU A 51 4.78 14.18 -14.28
C LEU A 51 5.14 14.91 -12.99
N LEU A 52 5.57 16.17 -13.11
CA LEU A 52 5.95 16.95 -11.94
C LEU A 52 4.73 17.30 -11.08
N SER A 53 3.61 17.66 -11.71
CA SER A 53 2.35 17.93 -11.00
C SER A 53 1.83 16.68 -10.29
N TYR A 54 1.93 15.52 -10.92
CA TYR A 54 1.55 14.23 -10.35
C TYR A 54 2.41 13.88 -9.13
N GLU A 55 3.74 13.96 -9.25
CA GLU A 55 4.66 13.69 -8.14
C GLU A 55 4.50 14.70 -7.00
N TRP A 56 4.27 15.98 -7.33
CA TRP A 56 3.96 17.00 -6.33
C TRP A 56 2.69 16.65 -5.55
N MET A 57 1.60 16.33 -6.25
CA MET A 57 0.32 16.00 -5.63
C MET A 57 0.40 14.71 -4.78
N LYS A 58 1.09 13.69 -5.28
CA LYS A 58 1.32 12.42 -4.56
C LYS A 58 2.07 12.64 -3.24
N ARG A 59 3.06 13.53 -3.22
CA ARG A 59 3.86 13.83 -2.02
C ARG A 59 3.22 14.85 -1.08
N ALA A 60 2.37 15.73 -1.60
CA ALA A 60 1.68 16.76 -0.82
C ALA A 60 0.57 16.19 0.10
N GLY A 61 0.30 14.89 0.07
CA GLY A 61 -0.55 14.19 1.04
C GLY A 61 -2.03 14.57 1.07
N HIS A 62 -2.48 15.48 0.20
CA HIS A 62 -3.81 16.12 0.28
C HIS A 62 -4.56 16.27 -1.03
N GLY A 63 -4.08 15.72 -2.15
CA GLY A 63 -4.78 15.83 -3.44
C GLY A 63 -5.57 14.58 -3.78
N THR A 64 -6.84 14.50 -3.39
CA THR A 64 -7.78 13.65 -4.14
C THR A 64 -8.00 14.34 -5.50
N LEU A 65 -8.01 13.58 -6.60
CA LEU A 65 -8.20 14.11 -7.96
C LEU A 65 -9.64 14.59 -8.25
N GLY A 66 -10.32 15.16 -7.25
CA GLY A 66 -11.63 15.80 -7.44
C GLY A 66 -12.79 14.84 -7.70
N ARG A 67 -12.60 13.52 -7.51
CA ARG A 67 -13.69 12.55 -7.53
C ARG A 67 -13.67 11.73 -6.25
N VAL A 68 -14.15 12.34 -5.16
CA VAL A 68 -14.52 11.61 -3.95
C VAL A 68 -15.93 11.07 -4.17
N THR A 69 -16.05 9.93 -4.85
CA THR A 69 -17.16 9.03 -4.53
C THR A 69 -16.81 8.46 -3.16
N THR A 70 -17.79 8.36 -2.26
CA THR A 70 -17.60 7.99 -0.84
C THR A 70 -17.02 6.58 -0.62
N TYR A 71 -16.69 5.86 -1.70
CA TYR A 71 -16.32 4.46 -1.74
C TYR A 71 -15.05 4.14 -2.55
N GLU A 72 -14.44 5.12 -3.23
CA GLU A 72 -13.24 4.90 -4.05
C GLU A 72 -12.07 5.72 -3.51
N GLN A 73 -11.54 5.31 -2.36
CA GLN A 73 -10.15 5.65 -2.04
C GLN A 73 -9.24 4.81 -2.95
N PRO A 74 -8.13 5.35 -3.49
CA PRO A 74 -7.16 4.55 -4.21
C PRO A 74 -6.75 3.37 -3.34
N VAL A 75 -7.02 2.16 -3.83
CA VAL A 75 -6.68 0.91 -3.13
C VAL A 75 -5.17 0.79 -3.15
N GLU A 76 -4.48 1.36 -2.17
CA GLU A 76 -3.16 0.87 -1.80
C GLU A 76 -3.34 -0.60 -1.39
N ALA A 77 -2.59 -1.50 -2.01
CA ALA A 77 -2.58 -2.90 -1.59
C ALA A 77 -2.18 -2.94 -0.10
N GLY A 78 -3.14 -3.33 0.76
CA GLY A 78 -2.98 -3.34 2.22
C GLY A 78 -3.71 -2.22 2.97
N LEU A 79 -5.00 -2.00 2.65
CA LEU A 79 -6.05 -1.39 3.50
C LEU A 79 -5.54 -0.77 4.83
N ARG A 80 -5.13 0.50 4.79
CA ARG A 80 -4.99 1.32 5.99
C ARG A 80 -6.20 2.24 6.09
N LEU A 81 -7.21 1.85 6.88
CA LEU A 81 -8.16 2.82 7.41
C LEU A 81 -7.38 3.87 8.20
N ARG A 82 -7.75 5.15 8.13
CA ARG A 82 -7.13 6.19 8.96
C ARG A 82 -7.14 5.76 10.44
N GLY A 83 -5.96 5.50 11.00
CA GLY A 83 -5.78 5.09 12.40
C GLY A 83 -5.53 3.59 12.64
N SER A 84 -5.52 2.72 11.62
CA SER A 84 -5.22 1.30 11.80
C SER A 84 -3.70 1.03 11.82
N GLN A 85 -3.22 0.43 12.91
CA GLN A 85 -1.82 0.01 13.04
C GLN A 85 -1.59 -1.29 12.26
N PRO A 86 -0.50 -1.40 11.47
CA PRO A 86 -0.08 -2.66 10.87
C PRO A 86 0.10 -3.72 11.96
N ALA A 87 -0.31 -4.96 11.69
CA ALA A 87 -0.09 -6.04 12.63
C ALA A 87 1.40 -6.25 12.87
N GLY A 88 1.79 -6.39 14.14
CA GLY A 88 3.14 -6.76 14.50
C GLY A 88 3.50 -8.15 14.00
N ARG A 89 4.81 -8.45 13.96
CA ARG A 89 5.29 -9.80 13.61
C ARG A 89 4.75 -10.86 14.57
N GLU A 90 4.64 -10.53 15.86
CA GLU A 90 4.09 -11.42 16.88
C GLU A 90 2.62 -11.75 16.63
N ASP A 91 1.81 -10.76 16.25
CA ASP A 91 0.40 -10.98 15.90
C ASP A 91 0.24 -11.94 14.72
N LEU A 92 1.05 -11.77 13.69
CA LEU A 92 1.04 -12.65 12.52
C LEU A 92 1.46 -14.08 12.87
N LEU A 93 2.55 -14.24 13.63
CA LEU A 93 3.02 -15.56 14.07
C LEU A 93 1.99 -16.27 14.93
N GLY A 94 1.40 -15.58 15.91
CA GLY A 94 0.33 -16.16 16.73
C GLY A 94 -0.93 -16.49 15.94
N PHE A 95 -1.18 -15.81 14.81
CA PHE A 95 -2.28 -16.16 13.92
C PHE A 95 -1.96 -17.43 13.12
N PHE A 96 -0.74 -17.57 12.62
CA PHE A 96 -0.29 -18.77 11.92
C PHE A 96 -0.35 -20.00 12.82
N ASP A 97 0.15 -19.90 14.05
CA ASP A 97 0.11 -21.01 15.01
C ASP A 97 -1.33 -21.44 15.31
N HIS A 98 -2.24 -20.47 15.51
CA HIS A 98 -3.66 -20.77 15.70
C HIS A 98 -4.26 -21.44 14.47
N LEU A 99 -4.10 -20.85 13.29
CA LEU A 99 -4.69 -21.35 12.05
C LEU A 99 -4.17 -22.74 11.68
N GLU A 100 -2.86 -22.96 11.76
CA GLU A 100 -2.25 -24.26 11.46
C GLU A 100 -2.74 -25.35 12.40
N ARG A 101 -2.83 -25.07 13.71
CA ARG A 101 -3.34 -26.02 14.70
C ARG A 101 -4.79 -26.43 14.40
N GLU A 102 -5.67 -25.47 14.09
CA GLU A 102 -7.07 -25.78 13.80
C GLU A 102 -7.24 -26.51 12.44
N LEU A 103 -6.37 -26.23 11.46
CA LEU A 103 -6.36 -26.93 10.18
C LEU A 103 -5.80 -28.36 10.28
N ASP A 104 -4.78 -28.57 11.14
CA ASP A 104 -4.32 -29.92 11.48
C ASP A 104 -5.45 -30.71 12.16
N ALA A 105 -6.16 -30.10 13.13
CA ALA A 105 -7.25 -30.74 13.86
C ALA A 105 -8.46 -31.12 12.97
N THR A 106 -8.74 -30.33 11.93
CA THR A 106 -9.84 -30.60 10.98
C THR A 106 -9.45 -31.55 9.83
N GLY A 107 -8.17 -31.97 9.76
CA GLY A 107 -7.68 -32.87 8.73
C GLY A 107 -7.44 -32.22 7.37
N PHE A 108 -7.34 -30.88 7.31
CA PHE A 108 -7.05 -30.15 6.07
C PHE A 108 -5.70 -30.55 5.46
N PHE A 109 -4.70 -30.79 6.31
CA PHE A 109 -3.39 -31.29 5.90
C PHE A 109 -3.38 -32.83 5.81
N SER A 110 -4.24 -33.38 4.94
CA SER A 110 -4.43 -34.84 4.79
C SER A 110 -3.20 -35.58 4.23
N SER A 111 -2.32 -34.89 3.50
CA SER A 111 -1.09 -35.44 2.92
C SER A 111 0.15 -34.88 3.63
N PRO A 112 0.89 -35.69 4.42
CA PRO A 112 2.09 -35.24 5.12
C PRO A 112 3.14 -34.62 4.19
N GLU A 113 3.29 -35.18 2.98
CA GLU A 113 4.24 -34.69 1.98
C GLU A 113 3.89 -33.29 1.44
N LYS A 114 2.60 -32.94 1.37
CA LYS A 114 2.13 -31.65 0.84
C LYS A 114 2.02 -30.57 1.91
N ARG A 115 1.91 -30.96 3.19
CA ARG A 115 1.76 -30.05 4.33
C ARG A 115 2.79 -28.90 4.32
N PRO A 116 4.11 -29.12 4.12
CA PRO A 116 5.09 -28.03 4.14
C PRO A 116 4.83 -26.95 3.08
N SER A 117 4.47 -27.36 1.85
CA SER A 117 4.15 -26.44 0.76
C SER A 117 2.87 -25.66 1.03
N MET A 118 1.83 -26.33 1.55
CA MET A 118 0.56 -25.69 1.89
C MET A 118 0.72 -24.65 3.00
N VAL A 119 1.46 -24.99 4.07
CA VAL A 119 1.78 -24.05 5.17
C VAL A 119 2.56 -22.85 4.65
N LEU A 120 3.60 -23.05 3.84
CA LEU A 120 4.39 -21.96 3.27
C LEU A 120 3.54 -21.03 2.40
N ASN A 121 2.68 -21.59 1.54
CA ASN A 121 1.79 -20.82 0.68
C ASN A 121 0.81 -19.98 1.50
N MET A 122 0.22 -20.56 2.55
CA MET A 122 -0.67 -19.84 3.46
C MET A 122 0.04 -18.71 4.19
N ARG A 123 1.21 -18.97 4.81
CA ARG A 123 2.00 -17.92 5.49
C ARG A 123 2.37 -16.80 4.53
N THR A 124 2.78 -17.15 3.30
CA THR A 124 3.14 -16.18 2.26
C THR A 124 1.94 -15.32 1.86
N MET A 125 0.77 -15.93 1.66
CA MET A 125 -0.48 -15.23 1.32
C MET A 125 -0.84 -14.18 2.38
N PHE A 126 -0.89 -14.58 3.64
CA PHE A 126 -1.28 -13.68 4.74
C PHE A 126 -0.20 -12.65 5.08
N THR A 127 1.08 -12.95 4.87
CA THR A 127 2.16 -11.96 5.02
C THR A 127 2.07 -10.88 3.94
N ARG A 128 1.79 -11.26 2.69
CA ARG A 128 1.63 -10.31 1.56
C ARG A 128 0.40 -9.41 1.69
N MET A 129 -0.60 -9.83 2.47
CA MET A 129 -1.83 -9.06 2.70
C MET A 129 -1.58 -7.72 3.42
N GLY A 130 -0.49 -7.59 4.18
CA GLY A 130 -0.17 -6.35 4.89
C GLY A 130 -1.22 -5.94 5.94
N ALA A 131 -1.85 -6.92 6.58
CA ALA A 131 -2.98 -6.70 7.47
C ALA A 131 -2.64 -5.89 8.73
N THR A 132 -3.67 -5.20 9.21
CA THR A 132 -3.71 -4.47 10.47
C THR A 132 -3.95 -5.40 11.65
N GLU A 133 -3.61 -4.97 12.86
CA GLU A 133 -3.89 -5.76 14.08
C GLU A 133 -5.37 -6.16 14.20
N GLN A 134 -6.27 -5.25 13.81
CA GLN A 134 -7.71 -5.47 13.89
C GLN A 134 -8.18 -6.56 12.90
N GLU A 135 -7.62 -6.58 11.70
CA GLU A 135 -7.90 -7.62 10.72
C GLU A 135 -7.37 -8.98 11.19
N ILE A 136 -6.18 -9.03 11.79
CA ILE A 136 -5.67 -10.27 12.39
C ILE A 136 -6.57 -10.76 13.54
N ARG A 137 -7.06 -9.87 14.42
CA ARG A 137 -8.05 -10.23 15.45
C ARG A 137 -9.34 -10.78 14.83
N THR A 138 -9.79 -10.17 13.73
CA THR A 138 -10.99 -10.60 12.99
C THR A 138 -10.80 -11.99 12.40
N LEU A 139 -9.66 -12.25 11.74
CA LEU A 139 -9.32 -13.56 11.19
C LEU A 139 -9.26 -14.64 12.28
N ARG A 140 -8.63 -14.35 13.43
CA ARG A 140 -8.64 -15.26 14.59
C ARG A 140 -10.07 -15.54 15.07
N GLY A 141 -10.94 -14.54 15.08
CA GLY A 141 -12.36 -14.68 15.42
C GLY A 141 -13.12 -15.57 14.43
N ILE A 142 -12.86 -15.43 13.13
CA ILE A 142 -13.44 -16.28 12.08
C ILE A 142 -13.04 -17.74 12.29
N VAL A 143 -11.73 -18.02 12.48
CA VAL A 143 -11.23 -19.38 12.75
C VAL A 143 -11.92 -19.96 13.98
N LYS A 144 -11.97 -19.21 15.08
CA LYS A 144 -12.64 -19.65 16.32
C LYS A 144 -14.13 -19.95 16.10
N ALA A 145 -14.84 -19.14 15.33
CA ALA A 145 -16.27 -19.33 15.06
C ALA A 145 -16.53 -20.57 14.20
N LEU A 146 -15.67 -20.84 13.22
CA LEU A 146 -15.76 -22.04 12.36
C LEU A 146 -15.47 -23.32 13.15
N VAL A 147 -14.46 -23.32 14.01
CA VAL A 147 -14.07 -24.48 14.82
C VAL A 147 -15.12 -24.84 15.87
N ASN A 148 -15.63 -23.84 16.60
CA ASN A 148 -16.57 -24.10 17.70
C ASN A 148 -18.00 -24.41 17.23
N GLY A 149 -18.30 -24.20 15.95
CA GLY A 149 -19.66 -24.21 15.40
C GLY A 149 -20.56 -23.16 16.07
N ARG A 150 -21.73 -22.90 15.49
CA ARG A 150 -22.77 -22.19 16.26
C ARG A 150 -23.11 -23.09 17.45
N ARG A 151 -22.73 -22.68 18.66
CA ARG A 151 -23.34 -23.18 19.89
C ARG A 151 -24.84 -22.88 19.73
N THR A 152 -25.60 -23.86 19.28
CA THR A 152 -27.03 -23.72 19.09
C THR A 152 -27.59 -23.45 20.48
N THR A 153 -28.01 -22.21 20.72
CA THR A 153 -28.87 -21.89 21.85
C THR A 153 -30.20 -22.56 21.57
N ARG A 154 -30.28 -23.86 21.84
CA ARG A 154 -31.54 -24.55 22.04
C ARG A 154 -32.07 -24.05 23.39
N LYS A 155 -32.76 -22.91 23.35
CA LYS A 155 -33.71 -22.56 24.41
C LYS A 155 -34.75 -23.68 24.37
N SER A 156 -34.67 -24.62 25.29
CA SER A 156 -35.76 -25.55 25.54
C SER A 156 -36.95 -24.76 26.12
N PRO A 157 -38.18 -25.15 25.76
CA PRO A 157 -39.41 -24.43 26.13
C PRO A 157 -39.66 -24.40 27.64
#